data_AF-A0A2D6G5S5-F1
#
_entry.id   AF-A0A2D6G5S5-F1
#
_cell.length_a   1.000
_cell.length_b   1.000
_cell.length_c   1.000
_cell.angle_alpha   90.00
_cell.angle_beta   90.00
_cell.angle_gamma   90.00
#
_symmetry.space_group_name_H-M   'P 1'
#
loop_
_entity.id
_entity.type
_entity.pdbx_description
1 polymer ?
#
loop_
_entity_poly.entity_id
_entity_poly.type
_entity_poly.pdbx_seq_one_letter_code
_entity_poly.pdbx_strand_id
1 'polypeptide(L)'
;MRITGAGERTVKNWLEGKNSPSSENLIELVHHSDEVLEVFLLIAGRHEILTMKNMVSARDALVEMISFIDELVSSEFDESG
;
A
#
# COMPACT_ATOMS: atom_id res chain seq x y z
N MET A 1 5.38 15.56 -8.26
CA MET A 1 4.91 15.81 -6.88
C MET A 1 6.03 15.41 -5.93
N ARG A 2 6.37 16.23 -4.93
CA ARG A 2 7.47 15.95 -3.98
C ARG A 2 6.84 15.52 -2.66
N ILE A 3 6.90 14.23 -2.33
CA ILE A 3 6.16 13.61 -1.21
C ILE A 3 6.51 14.28 0.14
N THR A 4 7.79 14.40 0.47
CA THR A 4 8.23 14.88 1.80
C THR A 4 8.77 16.31 1.82
N GLY A 5 8.80 16.99 0.68
CA GLY A 5 9.52 18.27 0.57
C GLY A 5 11.06 18.14 0.54
N ALA A 6 11.63 16.94 0.72
CA ALA A 6 13.08 16.74 0.71
C ALA A 6 13.68 16.78 -0.70
N GLY A 7 14.92 17.25 -0.82
CA GLY A 7 15.67 17.23 -2.07
C GLY A 7 16.09 15.80 -2.47
N GLU A 8 16.28 15.56 -3.76
CA GLU A 8 16.61 14.24 -4.31
C GLU A 8 17.85 13.61 -3.66
N ARG A 9 18.91 14.40 -3.42
CA ARG A 9 20.11 13.94 -2.70
C ARG A 9 19.79 13.45 -1.29
N THR A 10 18.89 14.12 -0.58
CA THR A 10 18.49 13.74 0.78
C THR A 10 17.71 12.43 0.76
N VAL A 11 16.76 12.28 -0.17
CA VAL A 11 16.01 11.04 -0.36
C VAL A 11 16.94 9.89 -0.73
N LYS A 12 17.90 10.11 -1.64
CA LYS A 12 18.92 9.12 -2.00
C LYS A 12 19.75 8.68 -0.79
N ASN A 13 20.16 9.62 0.06
CA ASN A 13 20.87 9.29 1.30
C ASN A 13 20.03 8.46 2.27
N TRP A 14 18.70 8.66 2.32
CA TRP A 14 17.81 7.80 3.12
C TRP A 14 17.76 6.38 2.57
N LEU A 15 17.58 6.22 1.26
CA LEU A 15 17.54 4.91 0.60
C LEU A 15 18.87 4.15 0.73
N GLU A 16 20.00 4.88 0.75
CA GLU A 16 21.33 4.33 0.99
C GLU A 16 21.64 4.11 2.49
N GLY A 17 20.71 4.43 3.39
CA GLY A 17 20.88 4.28 4.85
C GLY A 17 21.93 5.21 5.47
N LYS A 18 22.35 6.27 4.75
CA LYS A 18 23.39 7.20 5.22
C LYS A 18 22.88 8.13 6.32
N ASN A 19 21.64 8.59 6.20
CA ASN A 19 20.92 9.40 7.18
C ASN A 19 19.47 8.91 7.23
N SER A 20 18.74 9.19 8.32
CA SER A 20 17.32 8.85 8.43
C SER A 20 16.42 10.05 8.07
N PRO A 21 15.18 9.80 7.60
CA PRO A 21 14.16 10.85 7.49
C PRO A 21 13.83 11.41 8.88
N SER A 22 13.46 12.69 8.95
CA SER A 22 12.89 13.26 10.18
C SER A 22 11.49 12.70 10.45
N SER A 23 10.94 12.94 11.65
CA SER A 23 9.56 12.59 12.00
C SER A 23 8.54 13.12 10.99
N GLU A 24 8.68 14.37 10.57
CA GLU A 24 7.78 15.02 9.62
C GLU A 24 7.86 14.35 8.25
N ASN A 25 9.08 14.04 7.79
CA ASN A 25 9.29 13.32 6.54
C ASN A 25 8.70 11.90 6.61
N LEU A 26 8.82 11.22 7.75
CA LEU A 26 8.26 9.88 7.93
C LEU A 26 6.73 9.90 7.92
N ILE A 27 6.10 10.89 8.57
CA ILE A 27 4.64 11.08 8.54
C ILE A 27 4.16 11.27 7.09
N GLU A 28 4.83 12.12 6.32
CA GLU A 28 4.48 12.33 4.90
C GLU A 28 4.64 11.06 4.06
N LEU A 29 5.69 10.27 4.29
CA LEU A 29 5.87 8.99 3.60
C LEU A 29 4.77 7.99 3.95
N VAL A 30 4.47 7.82 5.24
CA VAL A 30 3.44 6.91 5.74
C VAL A 30 2.04 7.33 5.25
N HIS A 31 1.79 8.63 5.13
CA HIS A 31 0.52 9.14 4.60
C HIS A 31 0.30 8.81 3.11
N HIS A 32 1.38 8.62 2.34
CA HIS A 32 1.32 8.44 0.89
C HIS A 32 1.72 7.05 0.39
N SER A 33 2.22 6.16 1.25
CA SER A 33 2.62 4.80 0.88
C SER A 33 2.25 3.81 1.96
N ASP A 34 1.35 2.91 1.60
CA ASP A 34 0.96 1.78 2.43
C ASP A 34 2.16 0.88 2.75
N GLU A 35 3.09 0.70 1.81
CA GLU A 35 4.29 -0.10 2.03
C GLU A 35 5.18 0.50 3.13
N VAL A 36 5.32 1.83 3.15
CA VAL A 36 6.05 2.51 4.23
C VAL A 36 5.32 2.35 5.57
N LEU A 37 3.99 2.48 5.59
CA LEU A 37 3.18 2.25 6.79
C LEU A 37 3.36 0.82 7.31
N GLU A 38 3.30 -0.19 6.43
CA GLU A 38 3.44 -1.60 6.79
C GLU A 38 4.81 -1.91 7.39
N VAL A 39 5.89 -1.45 6.75
CA VAL A 39 7.25 -1.60 7.25
C VAL A 39 7.42 -0.88 8.60
N PHE A 40 6.84 0.31 8.75
CA PHE A 40 6.87 1.05 10.00
C PHE A 40 6.17 0.28 11.14
N LEU A 41 4.97 -0.25 10.89
CA LEU A 41 4.23 -1.06 11.88
C LEU A 41 4.97 -2.35 12.25
N LEU A 42 5.60 -3.00 11.28
CA LEU A 42 6.43 -4.19 11.50
C LEU A 42 7.59 -3.87 12.45
N ILE A 43 8.36 -2.82 12.16
CA ILE A 43 9.51 -2.40 12.98
C ILE A 43 9.06 -1.89 14.36
N ALA A 44 7.90 -1.24 14.45
CA ALA A 44 7.30 -0.81 15.71
C ALA A 44 6.71 -1.96 16.54
N GLY A 45 6.75 -3.20 16.04
CA GLY A 45 6.25 -4.39 16.73
C GLY A 45 4.73 -4.55 16.73
N ARG A 46 4.00 -3.76 15.92
CA ARG A 46 2.53 -3.72 15.83
C ARG A 46 1.96 -4.72 14.82
N HIS A 47 2.37 -5.98 14.97
CA HIS A 47 2.05 -7.06 14.04
C HIS A 47 0.54 -7.34 13.94
N GLU A 48 -0.20 -7.13 15.04
CA GLU A 48 -1.64 -7.32 15.10
C GLU A 48 -2.38 -6.37 14.16
N ILE A 49 -1.95 -5.10 14.09
CA ILE A 49 -2.55 -4.07 13.23
C ILE A 49 -2.26 -4.41 11.77
N LEU A 50 -1.02 -4.78 11.47
CA LEU A 50 -0.60 -5.19 10.12
C LEU A 50 -1.37 -6.43 9.63
N THR A 51 -1.56 -7.42 10.51
CA THR A 51 -2.30 -8.65 10.18
C THR A 51 -3.76 -8.35 9.82
N MET A 52 -4.42 -7.47 10.59
CA MET A 52 -5.80 -7.07 10.31
C MET A 52 -5.91 -6.30 8.99
N LYS A 53 -4.98 -5.38 8.68
CA LYS A 53 -4.91 -4.69 7.38
C LYS A 53 -4.85 -5.71 6.23
N ASN A 54 -3.92 -6.65 6.32
CA ASN A 54 -3.70 -7.65 5.28
C ASN A 54 -4.93 -8.57 5.08
N MET A 55 -5.63 -8.91 6.16
CA MET A 55 -6.85 -9.70 6.09
C MET A 55 -7.98 -8.96 5.36
N VAL A 56 -8.15 -7.66 5.63
CA VAL A 56 -9.13 -6.82 4.93
C VAL A 56 -8.76 -6.69 3.45
N SER A 57 -7.49 -6.38 3.13
CA SER A 57 -7.03 -6.29 1.74
C SER A 57 -7.21 -7.61 0.98
N ALA A 58 -6.91 -8.76 1.61
CA ALA A 58 -7.12 -10.07 1.00
C ALA A 58 -8.61 -10.34 0.73
N ARG A 59 -9.49 -9.96 1.65
CA ARG A 59 -10.94 -10.07 1.46
C ARG A 59 -11.40 -9.21 0.29
N ASP A 60 -10.95 -7.97 0.20
CA ASP A 60 -11.38 -7.04 -0.85
C ASP A 60 -10.90 -7.50 -2.23
N ALA A 61 -9.67 -8.02 -2.32
CA ALA A 61 -9.18 -8.65 -3.55
C ALA A 61 -10.03 -9.86 -3.97
N LEU A 62 -10.45 -10.70 -3.02
CA LEU A 62 -11.36 -11.81 -3.33
C LEU A 62 -12.72 -11.33 -3.83
N VAL A 63 -13.27 -10.27 -3.24
CA VAL A 63 -14.54 -9.68 -3.69
C VAL A 63 -14.41 -9.14 -5.11
N GLU A 64 -13.33 -8.42 -5.40
CA GLU A 64 -13.05 -7.89 -6.75
C GLU A 64 -12.94 -9.02 -7.79
N MET A 65 -12.24 -10.10 -7.46
CA MET A 65 -12.14 -11.27 -8.33
C MET A 65 -13.50 -11.93 -8.59
N ILE A 66 -14.36 -12.03 -7.58
CA ILE A 66 -15.72 -12.57 -7.74
C ILE A 66 -16.52 -11.66 -8.67
N SER A 67 -16.47 -10.33 -8.47
CA SER A 67 -17.16 -9.38 -9.33
C SER A 67 -16.70 -9.49 -10.79
N PHE A 68 -15.41 -9.68 -11.02
CA PHE A 68 -14.88 -9.89 -12.37
C PHE A 68 -15.40 -11.19 -13.02
N ILE A 69 -15.49 -12.28 -12.25
CA ILE A 69 -16.08 -13.54 -12.73
C ILE A 69 -17.55 -13.33 -13.08
N ASP A 70 -18.32 -12.64 -12.23
CA ASP A 70 -19.75 -12.39 -12.46
C ASP A 70 -19.99 -11.55 -13.73
N GLU A 71 -19.12 -10.56 -14.00
CA GLU A 71 -19.16 -9.77 -15.24
C GLU A 71 -18.89 -10.63 -16.48
N LEU A 72 -17.84 -11.46 -16.44
CA LEU A 72 -17.50 -12.35 -17.56
C LEU A 72 -18.63 -13.34 -17.86
N VAL A 73 -19.16 -13.98 -16.83
CA VAL A 73 -20.27 -14.92 -16.95
C VAL A 73 -21.49 -14.23 -17.56
N SER A 74 -21.82 -13.02 -17.10
CA SER A 74 -22.96 -12.26 -17.64
C SER A 74 -22.76 -11.88 -19.11
N SER A 75 -21.53 -11.58 -19.53
CA SER A 75 -21.21 -11.24 -20.92
C SER A 75 -21.32 -12.43 -21.90
N GLU A 76 -21.01 -13.65 -21.47
CA GLU A 76 -21.14 -14.85 -22.31
C GLU A 76 -22.60 -15.24 -22.60
N PHE A 77 -23.54 -14.87 -21.73
CA PHE A 77 -24.96 -15.17 -21.90
C PHE A 77 -25.70 -14.19 -22.83
N ASP A 78 -25.19 -12.99 -23.03
CA ASP A 78 -25.80 -11.98 -23.92
C ASP A 78 -25.43 -12.18 -25.40
N GLU A 79 -24.31 -12.84 -25.73
CA GLU A 79 -23.92 -13.13 -27.14
C GLU A 79 -24.67 -14.33 -27.75
N SER A 80 -25.44 -15.08 -26.94
CA SER A 80 -26.20 -16.26 -27.37
C SER A 80 -27.68 -15.98 -27.66
N GLY A 81 -28.11 -14.71 -27.63
CA GLY A 81 -29.50 -14.25 -27.85
C GLY A 81 -29.77 -13.64 -29.22
#